data_AF-A0A6M8W410-F1
#
_entry.id   AF-A0A6M8W410-F1
#
_cell.length_a   1.000
_cell.length_b   1.000
_cell.length_c   1.000
_cell.angle_alpha   90.00
_cell.angle_beta   90.00
_cell.angle_gamma   90.00
#
_symmetry.space_group_name_H-M   'P 1'
#
loop_
_entity.id
_entity.type
_entity.pdbx_description
1 polymer ?
#
loop_
_entity_poly.entity_id
_entity_poly.type
_entity_poly.pdbx_seq_one_letter_code
_entity_poly.pdbx_strand_id
1 'polypeptide(L)' 'MVAKVEAGERAAVAGVKPFELIVAVNDEPVHTVEEFEKAIAGGGELRLSVMRMHLGRIVRVALPEGE' A
#
# COMPACT_ATOMS: atom_id res chain seq x y z
N MET A 1 -0.63 6.95 -6.23
CA MET A 1 -1.87 6.34 -6.76
C MET A 1 -1.55 4.96 -7.31
N VAL A 2 -2.44 3.99 -7.10
CA VAL A 2 -2.28 2.63 -7.65
C VAL A 2 -2.74 2.60 -9.11
N ALA A 3 -1.79 2.50 -10.03
CA ALA A 3 -2.06 2.49 -11.47
C ALA A 3 -2.50 1.11 -11.97
N LYS A 4 -1.82 0.05 -11.54
CA LYS A 4 -2.09 -1.34 -11.89
C LYS A 4 -1.90 -2.21 -10.66
N VAL A 5 -2.65 -3.30 -10.59
CA VAL A 5 -2.46 -4.36 -9.62
C VAL A 5 -2.31 -5.65 -10.42
N GLU A 6 -1.20 -6.36 -10.24
CA GLU A 6 -0.93 -7.62 -10.93
C GLU A 6 -1.64 -8.78 -10.23
N ALA A 7 -2.32 -9.63 -11.00
CA ALA A 7 -3.09 -10.74 -10.44
C ALA A 7 -2.16 -11.78 -9.79
N GLY A 8 -2.52 -12.23 -8.59
CA GLY A 8 -1.73 -13.21 -7.82
C GLY A 8 -0.57 -12.60 -7.01
N GLU A 9 -0.25 -11.32 -7.21
CA GLU A 9 0.74 -10.62 -6.40
C GLU A 9 0.18 -10.16 -5.04
N ARG A 10 1.08 -9.83 -4.11
CA ARG A 10 0.76 -9.53 -2.70
C ARG A 10 -0.30 -8.45 -2.54
N ALA A 11 -0.21 -7.37 -3.34
CA ALA A 11 -1.19 -6.31 -3.33
C ALA A 11 -2.59 -6.79 -3.77
N ALA A 12 -2.68 -7.66 -4.77
CA ALA A 12 -3.94 -8.27 -5.21
C ALA A 12 -4.53 -9.19 -4.15
N VAL A 13 -3.70 -10.04 -3.55
CA VAL A 13 -4.10 -10.97 -2.47
C VAL A 13 -4.61 -10.20 -1.26
N ALA A 14 -3.96 -9.09 -0.91
CA ALA A 14 -4.39 -8.18 0.14
C ALA A 14 -5.66 -7.38 -0.22
N GLY A 15 -6.11 -7.43 -1.48
CA GLY A 15 -7.32 -6.76 -1.94
C GLY A 15 -7.15 -5.29 -2.26
N VAL A 16 -5.92 -4.82 -2.52
CA VAL A 16 -5.66 -3.52 -3.15
C VAL A 16 -6.27 -3.51 -4.55
N LYS A 17 -6.92 -2.42 -4.91
CA LYS A 17 -7.60 -2.24 -6.19
C LYS A 17 -6.94 -1.11 -7.00
N PRO A 18 -6.97 -1.20 -8.34
CA PRO A 18 -6.63 -0.07 -9.19
C PRO A 18 -7.44 1.17 -8.82
N PHE A 19 -6.84 2.34 -9.01
CA PHE A 19 -7.40 3.66 -8.70
C PHE A 19 -7.57 3.95 -7.21
N GLU A 20 -7.03 3.13 -6.32
CA GLU A 20 -6.88 3.50 -4.91
C GLU A 20 -5.70 4.45 -4.73
N LEU A 21 -5.87 5.44 -3.86
CA LEU A 21 -4.81 6.34 -3.44
C LEU A 21 -4.27 5.88 -2.09
N ILE A 22 -3.00 5.49 -2.05
CA ILE A 22 -2.30 5.25 -0.79
C ILE A 22 -1.97 6.60 -0.17
N VAL A 23 -2.39 6.84 1.06
CA VAL A 23 -2.21 8.10 1.79
C VAL A 23 -1.39 7.96 3.05
N ALA A 24 -1.25 6.73 3.58
CA ALA A 24 -0.35 6.43 4.69
C ALA A 24 0.10 4.96 4.66
N VAL A 25 1.27 4.70 5.25
CA VAL A 25 1.85 3.37 5.50
C VAL A 25 2.19 3.29 6.98
N ASN A 26 1.71 2.28 7.70
CA ASN A 26 1.97 2.10 9.14
C ASN A 26 1.66 3.35 9.99
N ASP A 27 0.52 3.99 9.68
CA ASP A 27 0.06 5.23 10.32
C ASP A 27 0.95 6.48 10.01
N GLU A 28 1.97 6.36 9.15
CA GLU A 28 2.77 7.47 8.65
C GLU A 28 2.25 7.99 7.30
N PRO A 29 1.94 9.30 7.17
CA PRO A 29 1.43 9.87 5.93
C PRO A 29 2.48 9.81 4.82
N VAL A 30 2.06 9.46 3.61
CA VAL A 30 2.93 9.43 2.42
C VAL A 30 2.28 10.24 1.31
N HIS A 31 3.01 11.21 0.75
CA HIS A 31 2.48 12.12 -0.28
C HIS A 31 3.14 11.87 -1.63
N THR A 32 4.30 11.21 -1.63
CA THR A 32 5.11 10.93 -2.82
C THR A 32 5.41 9.44 -2.95
N VAL A 33 5.82 9.03 -4.16
CA VAL A 33 6.24 7.65 -4.43
C VAL A 33 7.53 7.33 -3.65
N GLU A 34 8.46 8.27 -3.56
CA GLU A 34 9.73 8.06 -2.85
C GLU A 34 9.51 7.85 -1.34
N GLU A 35 8.58 8.59 -0.73
CA GLU A 35 8.19 8.37 0.68
C GLU A 35 7.54 6.99 0.87
N PHE A 36 6.68 6.59 -0.06
CA PHE A 36 6.09 5.26 -0.04
C PHE A 36 7.15 4.16 -0.13
N GLU A 37 8.10 4.26 -1.07
CA GLU A 37 9.20 3.30 -1.23
C GLU A 37 10.06 3.18 0.04
N LYS A 38 10.37 4.32 0.68
CA LYS A 38 11.09 4.33 1.97
C LYS A 38 10.28 3.66 3.07
N ALA A 39 8.98 3.94 3.15
CA ALA A 39 8.10 3.40 4.19
C ALA A 39 7.91 1.87 4.09
N ILE A 40 8.04 1.29 2.89
CA ILE A 40 7.92 -0.16 2.69
C ILE A 40 9.25 -0.91 2.73
N ALA A 41 10.38 -0.21 2.76
CA ALA A 41 11.72 -0.81 2.67
C ALA A 41 12.04 -1.79 3.80
N GLY A 42 11.43 -1.60 4.98
CA GLY A 42 11.60 -2.51 6.12
C GLY A 42 10.91 -3.87 5.96
N GLY A 43 10.05 -4.05 4.95
CA GLY A 43 9.29 -5.28 4.74
C GLY A 43 8.28 -5.57 5.86
N GLY A 44 7.91 -6.85 6.01
CA GLY A 44 7.00 -7.31 7.06
C GLY A 44 5.52 -7.00 6.80
N GLU A 45 4.70 -6.96 7.85
CA GLU A 45 3.28 -6.61 7.74
C GLU A 45 3.10 -5.09 7.66
N LEU A 46 2.63 -4.60 6.52
CA LEU A 46 2.32 -3.20 6.29
C LEU A 46 0.83 -2.91 6.43
N ARG A 47 0.51 -1.79 7.08
CA ARG A 47 -0.85 -1.24 7.13
C ARG A 47 -0.97 -0.07 6.16
N LEU A 48 -1.56 -0.31 5.00
CA LEU A 48 -1.80 0.71 3.99
C LEU A 48 -3.14 1.39 4.23
N SER A 49 -3.14 2.69 4.49
CA SER A 49 -4.35 3.51 4.43
C SER A 49 -4.58 3.91 2.98
N VAL A 50 -5.69 3.45 2.42
CA VAL A 50 -6.08 3.72 1.04
C VAL A 50 -7.39 4.48 0.98
N MET A 51 -7.50 5.36 -0.01
CA MET A 51 -8.72 6.10 -0.30
C MET A 51 -9.20 5.76 -1.71
N ARG A 52 -10.50 5.55 -1.83
CA ARG A 52 -11.19 5.43 -3.12
C ARG A 52 -12.38 6.38 -3.11
N MET A 53 -12.29 7.45 -3.91
CA MET A 53 -13.23 8.56 -3.85
C MET A 53 -13.26 9.17 -2.44
N HIS A 54 -14.39 9.13 -1.74
CA HIS A 54 -14.58 9.66 -0.38
C HIS A 54 -14.49 8.57 0.70
N LEU A 55 -14.21 7.32 0.33
CA LEU A 55 -14.15 6.19 1.26
C LEU A 55 -12.70 5.82 1.55
N GLY A 56 -12.31 5.95 2.82
CA GLY A 56 -11.04 5.46 3.33
C GLY A 56 -11.18 4.04 3.89
N ARG A 57 -10.14 3.21 3.72
CA ARG A 57 -10.02 1.91 4.39
C ARG A 57 -8.56 1.55 4.63
N ILE A 58 -8.36 0.55 5.48
CA ILE A 58 -7.04 -0.02 5.75
C ILE A 58 -6.93 -1.35 5.03
N VAL A 59 -5.81 -1.57 4.36
CA VAL A 59 -5.42 -2.83 3.72
C VAL A 59 -4.12 -3.30 4.35
N ARG A 60 -4.07 -4.56 4.78
CA ARG A 60 -2.84 -5.17 5.31
C ARG A 60 -2.13 -5.94 4.22
N VAL A 61 -0.85 -5.66 4.01
CA VAL A 61 -0.03 -6.32 2.98
C VAL A 61 1.21 -6.89 3.66
N ALA A 62 1.43 -8.19 3.53
CA ALA A 62 2.68 -8.82 3.97
C ALA A 62 3.73 -8.71 2.84
N LEU A 63 4.82 -8.00 3.10
CA LEU A 63 6.00 -7.96 2.26
C LEU A 63 7.06 -8.93 2.81
N PRO A 64 7.90 -9.52 1.94
CA PRO A 64 9.09 -10.22 2.43
C PRO A 64 9.95 -9.22 3.20
N GLU A 65 10.52 -9.64 4.32
CA GLU A 65 11.56 -8.85 5.00
C GLU A 65 12.70 -8.63 4.01
N GLY A 66 13.17 -7.39 3.91
CA GLY A 66 14.16 -6.99 2.91
C GLY A 66 15.43 -7.84 3.01
N GLU A 67 15.93 -8.29 1.86
CA GLU A 67 17.27 -8.84 1.67
C GLU A 67 18.32 -7.72 1.60
#